data_AF-A0A5C4T014-F1
#
_entry.id   AF-A0A5C4T014-F1
#
_cell.length_a   1.000
_cell.length_b   1.000
_cell.length_c   1.000
_cell.angle_alpha   90.00
_cell.angle_beta   90.00
_cell.angle_gamma   90.00
#
_symmetry.space_group_name_H-M   'P 1'
#
loop_
_entity.id
_entity.type
_entity.pdbx_description
1 polymer ?
#
loop_
_entity_poly.entity_id
_entity_poly.type
_entity_poly.pdbx_seq_one_letter_code
_entity_poly.pdbx_strand_id
1 'polypeptide(L)'
;MTDLQTLNRLVGTWQISGGAEGTVTYEWMEGGHFLIQRVHLSQNGQEVKGIEMIGHLKPFGESTSTDIRSRYYDTLGNTFDYVYEFEGDSLVIWAGHKGSSSYFKGVFSSDGNSNAGAWHYPGGGGYESTMTRVSQAGGMGIG
;
A
#
# COMPACT_ATOMS: atom_id res chain seq x y z
N MET A 1 19.86 -8.65 -0.58
CA MET A 1 18.60 -8.11 -1.12
C MET A 1 18.47 -6.70 -0.59
N THR A 2 18.15 -5.72 -1.43
CA THR A 2 17.76 -4.39 -0.91
C THR A 2 16.38 -4.55 -0.27
N ASP A 3 16.13 -3.85 0.83
CA ASP A 3 14.83 -3.82 1.50
C ASP A 3 13.68 -3.41 0.56
N LEU A 4 13.91 -2.54 -0.43
CA LEU A 4 12.94 -2.23 -1.49
C LEU A 4 12.46 -3.46 -2.29
N GLN A 5 13.25 -4.53 -2.41
CA GLN A 5 12.82 -5.76 -3.10
C GLN A 5 11.65 -6.45 -2.39
N THR A 6 11.44 -6.18 -1.10
CA THR A 6 10.27 -6.71 -0.36
C THR A 6 8.96 -6.16 -0.92
N LEU A 7 8.97 -4.95 -1.50
CA LEU A 7 7.80 -4.33 -2.14
C LEU A 7 7.32 -5.08 -3.39
N ASN A 8 8.15 -5.94 -3.99
CA ASN A 8 7.75 -6.72 -5.17
C ASN A 8 6.50 -7.55 -4.93
N ARG A 9 6.26 -8.00 -3.68
CA ARG A 9 5.07 -8.78 -3.35
C ARG A 9 3.77 -7.99 -3.50
N LEU A 10 3.82 -6.66 -3.50
CA LEU A 10 2.66 -5.78 -3.71
C LEU A 10 2.32 -5.61 -5.19
N VAL A 11 3.28 -5.80 -6.11
CA VAL A 11 3.09 -5.52 -7.55
C VAL A 11 1.89 -6.29 -8.10
N GLY A 12 1.03 -5.61 -8.84
CA GLY A 12 -0.21 -6.14 -9.42
C GLY A 12 -1.47 -5.45 -8.90
N THR A 13 -2.62 -5.95 -9.33
CA THR A 13 -3.93 -5.42 -8.93
C THR A 13 -4.54 -6.26 -7.81
N TRP A 14 -5.17 -5.59 -6.86
CA TRP A 14 -5.79 -6.18 -5.69
C TRP A 14 -7.20 -5.65 -5.50
N GLN A 15 -8.10 -6.54 -5.12
CA GLN A 15 -9.42 -6.21 -4.61
C GLN A 15 -9.32 -6.01 -3.09
N ILE A 16 -9.76 -4.86 -2.60
CA ILE A 16 -9.87 -4.53 -1.18
C ILE A 16 -11.29 -4.83 -0.71
N SER A 17 -11.42 -5.41 0.48
CA SER A 17 -12.67 -5.57 1.24
C SER A 17 -12.47 -5.27 2.72
N GLY A 18 -13.58 -5.04 3.44
CA GLY A 18 -13.59 -4.71 4.87
C GLY A 18 -14.20 -3.33 5.11
N GLY A 19 -13.53 -2.46 5.86
CA GLY A 19 -14.01 -1.09 6.11
C GLY A 19 -13.83 -0.12 4.93
N ALA A 20 -13.16 -0.56 3.87
CA ALA A 20 -13.14 0.09 2.57
C ALA A 20 -13.21 -1.00 1.50
N GLU A 21 -13.77 -0.68 0.34
CA GLU A 21 -13.98 -1.65 -0.74
C GLU A 21 -13.61 -1.06 -2.08
N GLY A 22 -13.00 -1.85 -2.96
CA GLY A 22 -12.63 -1.41 -4.30
C GLY A 22 -11.31 -2.00 -4.75
N THR A 23 -10.56 -1.29 -5.57
CA THR A 23 -9.31 -1.81 -6.13
C THR A 23 -8.11 -0.91 -5.85
N VAL A 24 -6.96 -1.54 -5.71
CA VAL A 24 -5.66 -0.87 -5.75
C VAL A 24 -4.77 -1.57 -6.76
N THR A 25 -3.88 -0.82 -7.41
CA THR A 25 -2.87 -1.40 -8.31
C THR A 25 -1.50 -0.86 -7.94
N TYR A 26 -0.52 -1.75 -7.92
CA TYR A 26 0.87 -1.41 -7.67
C TYR A 26 1.73 -1.70 -8.91
N GLU A 27 2.54 -0.72 -9.31
CA GLU A 27 3.47 -0.83 -10.43
C GLU A 27 4.80 -0.12 -10.09
N TRP A 28 5.92 -0.63 -10.60
CA TRP A 28 7.20 0.04 -10.44
C TRP A 28 7.30 1.24 -11.39
N MET A 29 7.71 2.40 -10.86
CA MET A 29 8.16 3.50 -11.70
C MET A 29 9.46 3.11 -12.42
N GLU A 30 9.67 3.66 -13.61
CA GLU A 30 10.93 3.53 -14.34
C GLU A 30 12.12 3.86 -13.43
N GLY A 31 13.15 3.00 -13.46
CA GLY A 31 14.33 3.08 -12.59
C GLY A 31 14.22 2.28 -11.28
N GLY A 32 13.02 1.80 -10.90
CA GLY A 32 12.88 0.84 -9.78
C GLY A 32 13.15 1.42 -8.39
N HIS A 33 13.10 2.75 -8.25
CA HIS A 33 13.31 3.43 -6.96
C HIS A 33 12.01 3.71 -6.19
N PHE A 34 10.88 3.79 -6.92
CA PHE A 34 9.57 4.06 -6.35
C PHE A 34 8.54 3.08 -6.90
N LEU A 35 7.74 2.51 -6.01
CA LEU A 35 6.51 1.81 -6.33
C LEU A 35 5.37 2.82 -6.34
N ILE A 36 4.54 2.78 -7.37
CA ILE A 36 3.34 3.59 -7.52
C ILE A 36 2.15 2.74 -7.09
N GLN A 37 1.34 3.23 -6.17
CA GLN A 37 0.02 2.68 -5.90
C GLN A 37 -1.04 3.59 -6.51
N ARG A 38 -2.03 3.01 -7.20
CA ARG A 38 -3.25 3.71 -7.63
C ARG A 38 -4.41 3.17 -6.81
N VAL A 39 -5.21 4.06 -6.26
CA VAL A 39 -6.30 3.75 -5.34
C VAL A 39 -7.63 4.14 -5.98
N HIS A 40 -8.58 3.21 -5.98
CA HIS A 40 -9.98 3.46 -6.28
C HIS A 40 -10.85 2.65 -5.33
N LEU A 41 -11.22 3.28 -4.21
CA LEU A 41 -11.98 2.67 -3.12
C LEU A 41 -13.27 3.43 -2.85
N SER A 42 -14.15 2.81 -2.08
CA SER A 42 -15.32 3.40 -1.45
C SER A 42 -15.23 3.12 0.05
N GLN A 43 -15.45 4.15 0.86
CA GLN A 43 -15.51 4.04 2.31
C GLN A 43 -16.67 4.88 2.82
N ASN A 44 -17.58 4.27 3.60
CA ASN A 44 -18.79 4.92 4.11
C ASN A 44 -19.63 5.62 3.01
N GLY A 45 -19.68 5.01 1.82
CA GLY A 45 -20.42 5.55 0.66
C GLY A 45 -19.72 6.71 -0.06
N GLN A 46 -18.51 7.08 0.35
CA GLN A 46 -17.69 8.09 -0.33
C GLN A 46 -16.60 7.44 -1.16
N GLU A 47 -16.48 7.87 -2.42
CA GLU A 47 -15.41 7.43 -3.30
C GLU A 47 -14.08 8.08 -2.91
N VAL A 48 -13.04 7.26 -2.80
CA VAL A 48 -11.66 7.65 -2.49
C VAL A 48 -10.79 7.22 -3.67
N LYS A 49 -10.30 8.21 -4.42
CA LYS A 49 -9.39 8.01 -5.55
C LYS A 49 -8.08 8.74 -5.29
N GLY A 50 -6.96 8.08 -5.56
CA GLY A 50 -5.67 8.69 -5.36
C GLY A 50 -4.49 7.90 -5.90
N ILE A 51 -3.31 8.46 -5.68
CA ILE A 51 -2.01 7.90 -6.06
C ILE A 51 -1.04 8.02 -4.89
N GLU A 52 -0.26 6.97 -4.66
CA GLU A 52 0.79 6.93 -3.64
C GLU A 52 2.14 6.64 -4.29
N MET A 53 3.17 7.36 -3.88
CA MET A 53 4.56 7.11 -4.26
C MET A 53 5.29 6.50 -3.07
N ILE A 54 5.83 5.29 -3.20
CA ILE A 54 6.42 4.50 -2.10
C ILE A 54 7.89 4.18 -2.42
N GLY A 55 8.82 4.56 -1.56
CA GLY A 55 10.25 4.29 -1.74
C GLY A 55 11.15 5.01 -0.73
N HIS A 56 12.47 4.95 -0.90
CA HIS A 56 13.36 5.77 -0.10
C HIS A 56 13.37 7.21 -0.60
N LEU A 57 13.27 8.17 0.32
CA LEU A 57 13.41 9.59 -0.02
C LEU A 57 14.88 9.91 -0.23
N LYS A 58 15.16 10.79 -1.19
CA LYS A 58 16.48 11.40 -1.38
C LYS A 58 16.30 12.88 -1.72
N PRO A 59 15.98 13.73 -0.73
CA PRO A 59 15.80 15.16 -0.94
C PRO A 59 17.08 15.82 -1.49
N PHE A 60 16.92 17.00 -2.09
CA PHE A 60 18.07 17.74 -2.64
C PHE A 60 19.05 18.12 -1.53
N GLY A 61 20.31 17.68 -1.69
CA GLY A 61 21.37 17.95 -0.71
C GLY A 61 21.39 17.02 0.51
N GLU A 62 20.50 16.03 0.57
CA GLU A 62 20.40 15.08 1.68
C GLU A 62 20.77 13.66 1.28
N SER A 63 21.16 12.85 2.27
CA SER A 63 21.35 11.42 2.08
C SER A 63 20.02 10.70 1.88
N THR A 64 20.06 9.54 1.22
CA THR A 64 18.89 8.66 1.11
C THR A 64 18.37 8.25 2.49
N SER A 65 17.06 8.25 2.69
CA SER A 65 16.42 7.81 3.92
C SER A 65 16.61 6.31 4.13
N THR A 66 16.73 5.88 5.39
CA THR A 66 16.75 4.46 5.75
C THR A 66 15.38 3.82 5.67
N ASP A 67 14.33 4.59 5.99
CA ASP A 67 12.96 4.08 5.93
C ASP A 67 12.44 4.08 4.48
N ILE A 68 11.55 3.13 4.18
CA ILE A 68 10.68 3.17 3.00
C ILE A 68 9.51 4.08 3.37
N ARG A 69 9.44 5.25 2.75
CA ARG A 69 8.41 6.25 3.02
C ARG A 69 7.44 6.33 1.86
N SER A 70 6.28 6.90 2.11
CA SER A 70 5.36 7.21 1.03
C SER A 70 4.62 8.51 1.24
N ARG A 71 4.07 9.02 0.14
CA ARG A 71 3.10 10.10 0.13
C ARG A 71 1.96 9.78 -0.80
N TYR A 72 0.75 9.88 -0.25
CA TYR A 72 -0.53 9.71 -0.94
C TYR A 72 -1.13 11.07 -1.29
N TYR A 73 -1.78 11.14 -2.45
CA TYR A 73 -2.53 12.28 -2.96
C TYR A 73 -3.90 11.81 -3.44
N ASP A 74 -4.98 12.46 -3.01
CA ASP A 74 -6.34 12.15 -3.49
C ASP A 74 -7.00 13.26 -4.30
N THR A 75 -8.16 12.92 -4.86
CA THR A 75 -9.01 13.84 -5.63
C THR A 75 -9.65 14.95 -4.81
N LEU A 76 -9.55 14.92 -3.48
CA LEU A 76 -10.04 15.97 -2.59
C LEU A 76 -8.91 16.93 -2.16
N GLY A 77 -7.68 16.69 -2.58
CA GLY A 77 -6.51 17.49 -2.25
C GLY A 77 -5.86 17.14 -0.92
N ASN A 78 -6.22 16.01 -0.30
CA ASN A 78 -5.53 15.54 0.90
C ASN A 78 -4.15 14.99 0.55
N THR A 79 -3.21 15.16 1.48
CA THR A 79 -1.89 14.53 1.41
C THR A 79 -1.61 13.77 2.71
N PHE A 80 -1.35 12.47 2.60
CA PHE A 80 -0.99 11.64 3.75
C PHE A 80 0.40 11.05 3.55
N ASP A 81 1.20 11.07 4.61
CA ASP A 81 2.53 10.47 4.63
C ASP A 81 2.50 9.15 5.39
N TYR A 82 3.22 8.14 4.91
CA TYR A 82 3.35 6.85 5.61
C TYR A 82 4.80 6.33 5.63
N VAL A 83 5.03 5.33 6.48
CA VAL A 83 6.27 4.51 6.49
C VAL A 83 5.90 3.04 6.38
N TYR A 84 6.54 2.34 5.45
CA TYR A 84 6.35 0.92 5.20
C TYR A 84 7.43 0.12 5.92
N GLU A 85 7.01 -0.96 6.56
CA GLU A 85 7.89 -1.89 7.26
C GLU A 85 7.43 -3.32 7.01
N PHE A 86 8.38 -4.16 6.57
CA PHE A 86 8.16 -5.58 6.33
C PHE A 86 8.97 -6.41 7.31
N GLU A 87 8.31 -7.37 7.94
CA GLU A 87 8.95 -8.37 8.81
C GLU A 87 8.41 -9.76 8.44
N GLY A 88 9.19 -10.51 7.64
CA GLY A 88 8.73 -11.78 7.07
C GLY A 88 7.49 -11.59 6.21
N ASP A 89 6.36 -12.16 6.63
CA ASP A 89 5.06 -12.01 5.99
C ASP A 89 4.18 -10.90 6.55
N SER A 90 4.64 -10.19 7.58
CA SER A 90 3.95 -9.03 8.14
C SER A 90 4.30 -7.77 7.36
N LEU A 91 3.27 -6.98 7.05
CA LEU A 91 3.37 -5.61 6.56
C LEU A 91 2.77 -4.67 7.62
N VAL A 92 3.55 -3.65 7.99
CA VAL A 92 3.08 -2.52 8.79
C VAL A 92 3.19 -1.25 7.96
N ILE A 93 2.12 -0.45 7.93
CA ILE A 93 2.09 0.88 7.32
C ILE A 93 1.78 1.87 8.42
N TRP A 94 2.80 2.63 8.84
CA TRP A 94 2.69 3.62 9.90
C TRP A 94 2.21 4.97 9.35
N ALA A 95 1.23 5.61 9.97
CA ALA A 95 0.83 6.96 9.59
C ALA A 95 1.88 7.99 10.05
N GLY A 96 2.44 8.73 9.09
CA GLY A 96 3.42 9.80 9.27
C GLY A 96 4.85 9.33 9.53
N HIS A 97 5.07 8.57 10.61
CA HIS A 97 6.41 8.14 11.03
C HIS A 97 6.41 6.73 11.61
N LYS A 98 7.55 6.04 11.52
CA LYS A 98 7.75 4.70 12.07
C LYS A 98 7.44 4.68 13.57
N GLY A 99 6.68 3.69 14.03
CA GLY A 99 6.23 3.58 15.41
C GLY A 99 5.03 4.45 15.80
N SER A 100 4.37 5.10 14.82
CA SER A 100 3.14 5.85 15.04
C SER A 100 2.05 5.01 15.73
N SER A 101 1.26 5.64 16.59
CA SER A 101 0.11 5.00 17.24
C SER A 101 -1.06 4.74 16.28
N SER A 102 -1.00 5.28 15.06
CA SER A 102 -1.90 5.00 13.95
C SER A 102 -1.19 4.17 12.87
N TYR A 103 -1.66 2.96 12.59
CA TYR A 103 -1.02 2.08 11.63
C TYR A 103 -1.96 1.03 11.05
N PHE A 104 -1.67 0.57 9.83
CA PHE A 104 -2.16 -0.71 9.35
C PHE A 104 -1.18 -1.82 9.73
N LYS A 105 -1.68 -2.98 10.15
CA LYS A 105 -0.88 -4.20 10.27
C LYS A 105 -1.63 -5.37 9.66
N GLY A 106 -1.01 -6.04 8.70
CA GLY A 106 -1.57 -7.23 8.05
C GLY A 106 -0.51 -8.26 7.72
N VAL A 107 -0.97 -9.49 7.49
CA VAL A 107 -0.12 -10.66 7.21
C VAL A 107 -0.48 -11.22 5.85
N PHE A 108 0.54 -11.47 5.03
CA PHE A 108 0.37 -12.14 3.74
C PHE A 108 0.09 -13.64 3.94
N SER A 109 -0.78 -14.18 3.09
CA SER A 109 -0.92 -15.63 2.95
C SER A 109 0.37 -16.25 2.40
N SER A 110 0.56 -17.55 2.68
CA SER A 110 1.75 -18.30 2.22
C SER A 110 1.89 -18.37 0.71
N ASP A 111 0.77 -18.27 -0.02
CA ASP A 111 0.75 -18.21 -1.49
C ASP A 111 0.91 -16.79 -2.05
N GLY A 112 0.96 -15.77 -1.17
CA GLY A 112 1.12 -14.36 -1.54
C GLY A 112 -0.09 -13.75 -2.26
N ASN A 113 -1.25 -14.41 -2.26
CA ASN A 113 -2.45 -13.95 -2.96
C ASN A 113 -3.41 -13.15 -2.08
N SER A 114 -3.17 -13.05 -0.77
CA SER A 114 -3.89 -12.13 0.10
C SER A 114 -2.99 -11.50 1.15
N ASN A 115 -3.41 -10.34 1.65
CA ASN A 115 -2.93 -9.76 2.90
C ASN A 115 -4.14 -9.31 3.72
N ALA A 116 -4.26 -9.82 4.93
CA ALA A 116 -5.38 -9.53 5.82
C ALA A 116 -4.87 -8.88 7.12
N GLY A 117 -5.54 -7.84 7.56
CA GLY A 117 -5.15 -7.07 8.74
C GLY A 117 -6.14 -5.96 9.05
N ALA A 118 -5.72 -5.02 9.88
CA ALA A 118 -6.55 -3.89 10.28
C ALA A 118 -5.76 -2.59 10.36
N TRP A 119 -6.45 -1.49 10.09
CA TRP A 119 -6.05 -0.16 10.53
C TRP A 119 -6.39 0.01 12.01
N HIS A 120 -5.47 0.56 12.78
CA HIS A 120 -5.61 0.90 14.18
C HIS A 120 -5.41 2.40 14.37
N TYR A 121 -6.27 3.03 15.17
CA TYR A 121 -6.20 4.45 15.51
C TYR A 121 -6.26 4.65 17.04
N PRO A 122 -5.60 5.69 17.58
CA PRO A 122 -5.68 6.05 19.00
C PRO A 122 -7.12 6.33 19.43
N GLY A 123 -7.47 5.92 20.65
CA GLY A 123 -8.79 6.18 21.24
C GLY A 123 -9.89 5.21 20.79
N GLY A 124 -9.54 4.19 20.00
CA GLY A 124 -10.49 3.24 19.43
C GLY A 124 -10.99 3.66 18.05
N GLY A 125 -11.36 2.68 17.24
CA GLY A 125 -11.68 2.86 15.82
C GLY A 125 -10.75 2.03 14.95
N GLY A 126 -10.63 2.43 13.68
CA GLY A 126 -9.95 1.63 12.67
C GLY A 126 -10.91 0.70 11.97
N TYR A 127 -10.38 -0.14 11.08
CA TYR A 127 -11.18 -1.07 10.31
C TYR A 127 -10.35 -2.23 9.76
N GLU A 128 -10.99 -3.39 9.64
CA GLU A 128 -10.43 -4.54 8.94
C GLU A 128 -10.24 -4.22 7.45
N SER A 129 -9.13 -4.65 6.88
CA SER A 129 -8.83 -4.51 5.47
C SER A 129 -8.17 -5.79 4.98
N THR A 130 -8.78 -6.41 3.99
CA THR A 130 -8.21 -7.55 3.28
C THR A 130 -8.00 -7.16 1.83
N MET A 131 -6.77 -7.33 1.35
CA MET A 131 -6.49 -7.27 -0.08
C MET A 131 -6.33 -8.66 -0.65
N THR A 132 -7.01 -8.96 -1.74
CA THR A 132 -6.92 -10.23 -2.48
C THR A 132 -6.48 -9.95 -3.90
N ARG A 133 -5.46 -10.67 -4.37
CA ARG A 133 -4.88 -10.47 -5.70
C ARG A 133 -5.92 -10.79 -6.76
N VAL A 134 -6.09 -9.88 -7.72
CA VAL A 134 -6.96 -10.12 -8.88
C VAL A 134 -6.16 -10.94 -9.87
N SER A 135 -6.58 -12.19 -10.11
CA SER A 135 -6.06 -12.95 -11.25
C SER A 135 -6.42 -12.23 -12.53
N GLN A 136 -5.48 -12.03 -13.45
CA GLN A 136 -5.88 -11.78 -14.84
C GLN A 136 -6.74 -12.96 -15.26
N ALA A 137 -8.03 -12.72 -15.54
CA ALA A 137 -8.80 -13.67 -16.31
C ALA A 137 -8.00 -13.88 -17.60
N GLY A 138 -7.55 -15.11 -17.83
CA GLY A 138 -6.70 -15.47 -18.96
C GLY A 138 -7.25 -14.80 -20.21
N GLY A 139 -6.41 -14.02 -20.88
CA GLY A 139 -6.76 -13.41 -22.15
C GLY A 139 -7.39 -14.47 -23.03
N MET A 140 -8.64 -14.25 -23.43
CA MET A 140 -9.22 -15.02 -24.52
C MET A 140 -8.28 -14.84 -25.69
N GLY A 141 -7.53 -15.89 -26.01
CA GLY A 141 -6.84 -16.03 -27.28
C GLY A 141 -7.90 -15.86 -28.36
N ILE A 142 -7.84 -14.73 -29.04
CA ILE A 142 -8.51 -14.57 -30.32
C ILE A 142 -7.51 -15.04 -31.38
N GLY A 143 -7.98 -16.04 -32.14
CA GLY A 143 -7.47 -16.67 -33.36
C GLY A 143 -6.19 -16.18 -34.00
#